data_AF-A0A1H7IDM8-F1
#
_entry.id   AF-A0A1H7IDM8-F1
#
_cell.length_a   1.000
_cell.length_b   1.000
_cell.length_c   1.000
_cell.angle_alpha   90.00
_cell.angle_beta   90.00
_cell.angle_gamma   90.00
#
_symmetry.space_group_name_H-M   'P 1'
#
loop_
_entity.id
_entity.type
_entity.pdbx_description
1 polymer ?
#
loop_
_entity_poly.entity_id
_entity_poly.type
_entity_poly.pdbx_seq_one_letter_code
_entity_poly.pdbx_strand_id
1 'polypeptide(L)'
;MSDKPNDPIDLAAHRERRARLQQQRERQQRTGGSPPEPGPDEVPCPRCKEPIYGKVRQCPHCGVHFVGSAADFAPRPKMSLHAKCIVALVTLVLLYMGFSDDIARWWW
;
A
#
# COMPACT_ATOMS: atom_id res chain seq x y z
N MET A 1 -22.23 -31.72 39.36
CA MET A 1 -21.60 -31.33 38.08
C MET A 1 -21.36 -32.62 37.31
N SER A 2 -22.11 -32.85 36.24
CA SER A 2 -22.12 -34.15 35.53
C SER A 2 -21.12 -34.09 34.38
N ASP A 3 -19.90 -34.54 34.66
CA ASP A 3 -18.89 -34.89 33.65
C ASP A 3 -19.32 -36.20 32.98
N LYS A 4 -19.72 -36.14 31.70
CA LYS A 4 -19.97 -37.32 30.87
C LYS A 4 -18.97 -37.33 29.70
N PRO A 5 -17.94 -38.18 29.73
CA PRO A 5 -16.83 -38.12 28.79
C PRO A 5 -16.97 -39.07 27.58
N ASN A 6 -18.19 -39.32 27.06
CA ASN A 6 -18.34 -40.15 25.83
C ASN A 6 -19.72 -40.05 25.14
N ASP A 7 -20.18 -38.84 24.82
CA ASP A 7 -21.27 -38.69 23.85
C ASP A 7 -20.67 -38.74 22.43
N PRO A 8 -21.25 -39.51 21.48
CA PRO A 8 -20.74 -39.55 20.12
C PRO A 8 -20.78 -38.14 19.55
N ILE A 9 -19.63 -37.65 19.08
CA ILE A 9 -19.52 -36.32 18.47
C ILE A 9 -20.53 -36.25 17.33
N ASP A 10 -21.57 -35.45 17.51
CA ASP A 10 -22.59 -35.24 16.49
C ASP A 10 -21.96 -34.46 15.33
N LEU A 11 -21.58 -35.20 14.29
CA LEU A 11 -20.98 -34.65 13.08
C LEU A 11 -21.92 -33.67 12.37
N ALA A 12 -23.25 -33.81 12.52
CA ALA A 12 -24.22 -32.87 11.95
C ALA A 12 -24.17 -31.53 12.69
N ALA A 13 -24.18 -31.56 14.03
CA ALA A 13 -24.05 -30.35 14.85
C ALA A 13 -22.73 -29.61 14.61
N HIS A 14 -21.64 -30.33 14.36
CA HIS A 14 -20.34 -29.72 14.04
C HIS A 14 -20.32 -29.07 12.65
N ARG A 15 -20.99 -29.67 11.65
CA ARG A 15 -21.14 -29.09 10.30
C ARG A 15 -21.91 -27.76 10.34
N GLU A 16 -23.02 -27.72 11.07
CA GLU A 16 -23.84 -26.51 11.20
C GLU A 16 -23.08 -25.36 11.87
N ARG A 17 -22.32 -25.67 12.94
CA ARG A 17 -21.49 -24.68 13.63
C ARG A 17 -20.43 -24.07 12.69
N ARG A 18 -19.78 -24.89 11.84
CA ARG A 18 -18.82 -24.40 10.85
C ARG A 18 -19.48 -23.51 9.79
N ALA A 19 -20.66 -23.90 9.29
CA ALA A 19 -21.40 -23.12 8.30
C ALA A 19 -21.74 -21.71 8.83
N ARG A 20 -22.19 -21.60 10.09
CA ARG A 20 -22.47 -20.30 10.73
C ARG A 20 -21.22 -19.44 10.92
N LEU A 21 -20.09 -20.06 11.30
CA LEU A 21 -18.82 -19.34 11.44
C LEU A 21 -18.30 -18.81 10.10
N GLN A 22 -18.47 -19.57 9.02
CA GLN A 22 -18.12 -19.11 7.67
C GLN A 22 -18.98 -17.91 7.24
N GLN A 23 -20.30 -18.00 7.41
CA GLN A 23 -21.20 -16.87 7.14
C GLN A 23 -20.87 -15.63 7.97
N GLN A 24 -20.50 -15.80 9.25
CA GLN A 24 -20.05 -14.69 10.09
C GLN A 24 -18.74 -14.07 9.59
N ARG A 25 -17.76 -14.91 9.19
CA ARG A 25 -16.49 -14.42 8.61
C ARG A 25 -16.73 -13.67 7.31
N GLU A 26 -17.59 -14.16 6.43
CA GLU A 26 -17.93 -13.48 5.18
C GLU A 26 -18.67 -12.16 5.43
N ARG A 27 -19.61 -12.12 6.38
CA ARG A 27 -20.25 -10.86 6.80
C ARG A 27 -19.25 -9.89 7.42
N GLN A 28 -18.30 -10.37 8.22
CA GLN A 28 -17.23 -9.55 8.79
C GLN A 28 -16.24 -9.09 7.73
N GLN A 29 -15.97 -9.87 6.68
CA GLN A 29 -15.15 -9.42 5.54
C GLN A 29 -15.89 -8.41 4.66
N ARG A 30 -17.21 -8.56 4.49
CA ARG A 30 -18.04 -7.61 3.73
C ARG A 30 -18.33 -6.32 4.50
N THR A 31 -18.46 -6.39 5.82
CA THR A 31 -18.78 -5.22 6.67
C THR A 31 -17.52 -4.60 7.27
N GLY A 32 -16.50 -5.40 7.55
CA GLY A 32 -15.13 -5.01 7.88
C GLY A 32 -14.30 -4.98 6.62
N GLY A 33 -14.56 -4.00 5.77
CA GLY A 33 -13.75 -3.72 4.60
C GLY A 33 -12.30 -3.52 5.02
N SER A 34 -11.44 -4.41 4.52
CA SER A 34 -9.97 -4.44 4.63
C SER A 34 -9.41 -4.35 6.07
N PRO A 35 -8.40 -5.16 6.44
CA PRO A 35 -7.40 -4.67 7.39
C PRO A 35 -7.00 -3.28 6.90
N PRO A 36 -6.83 -2.24 7.74
CA PRO A 36 -6.09 -1.08 7.26
C PRO A 36 -4.82 -1.69 6.68
N GLU A 37 -4.64 -1.61 5.36
CA GLU A 37 -3.30 -1.70 4.80
C GLU A 37 -2.47 -0.84 5.73
N PRO A 38 -1.30 -1.31 6.20
CA PRO A 38 -0.37 -0.41 6.86
C PRO A 38 -0.04 0.65 5.82
N GLY A 39 -0.86 1.70 5.82
CA GLY A 39 -0.82 2.75 4.86
C GLY A 39 0.54 3.39 5.02
N PRO A 40 1.18 3.82 3.93
CA PRO A 40 2.33 4.70 3.96
C PRO A 40 1.88 6.08 4.49
N ASP A 41 1.29 6.11 5.68
CA ASP A 41 0.68 7.28 6.28
C ASP A 41 1.78 8.18 6.85
N GLU A 42 3.04 7.77 6.89
CA GLU A 42 4.14 8.64 7.30
C GLU A 42 4.49 9.59 6.16
N VAL A 43 3.85 10.76 6.20
CA VAL A 43 4.10 11.85 5.28
C VAL A 43 5.04 12.86 5.91
N PRO A 44 6.05 13.36 5.18
CA PRO A 44 6.96 14.36 5.73
C PRO A 44 6.21 15.67 5.94
N CYS A 45 6.35 16.25 7.13
CA CYS A 45 5.76 17.55 7.42
C CYS A 45 6.36 18.64 6.49
N PRO A 46 5.56 19.50 5.84
CA PRO A 46 6.07 20.54 4.94
C PRO A 46 6.93 21.61 5.65
N ARG A 47 6.85 21.71 6.99
CA ARG A 47 7.63 22.68 7.79
C ARG A 47 8.91 22.08 8.37
N CYS A 48 8.81 20.98 9.12
CA CYS A 48 9.96 20.38 9.80
C CYS A 48 10.57 19.18 9.06
N LYS A 49 9.95 18.68 7.99
CA LYS A 49 10.35 17.47 7.24
C LYS A 49 10.35 16.17 8.03
N GLU A 50 10.04 16.22 9.32
CA GLU A 50 9.85 15.03 10.16
C GLU A 50 8.68 14.18 9.64
N PRO A 51 8.79 12.84 9.63
CA PRO A 51 7.67 11.96 9.30
C PRO A 51 6.54 12.12 10.32
N ILE A 52 5.33 12.38 9.81
CA ILE A 52 4.12 12.48 10.60
C ILE A 52 3.02 11.62 10.01
N TYR A 53 2.10 11.14 10.85
CA TYR A 53 0.93 10.40 10.37
C TYR A 53 0.00 11.27 9.51
N GLY A 54 -0.39 10.79 8.34
CA GLY A 54 -1.14 11.53 7.32
C GLY A 54 -2.53 11.94 7.76
N LYS A 55 -3.07 11.29 8.79
CA LYS A 55 -4.34 11.58 9.45
C LYS A 55 -4.25 12.61 10.57
N VAL A 56 -3.05 13.05 10.98
CA VAL A 56 -2.91 14.04 12.05
C VAL A 56 -3.24 15.45 11.52
N ARG A 57 -4.04 16.18 12.29
CA ARG A 57 -4.39 17.58 11.99
C ARG A 57 -3.35 18.58 12.51
N GLN A 58 -2.47 18.13 13.40
CA GLN A 58 -1.39 18.94 13.96
C GLN A 58 -0.10 18.14 13.98
N CYS A 59 0.99 18.74 13.52
CA CYS A 59 2.31 18.14 13.61
C CYS A 59 2.78 18.11 15.08
N PRO A 60 3.16 16.94 15.64
CA PRO A 60 3.66 16.84 17.02
C PRO A 60 5.06 17.46 17.20
N HIS A 61 5.81 17.67 16.11
CA HIS A 61 7.19 18.18 16.16
C HIS A 61 7.28 19.70 16.03
N CYS A 62 6.51 20.31 15.12
CA CYS A 62 6.57 21.76 14.86
C CYS A 62 5.28 22.52 15.22
N GLY A 63 4.22 21.82 15.63
CA GLY A 63 2.97 22.42 16.08
C GLY A 63 2.08 23.01 14.98
N VAL A 64 2.46 22.91 13.70
CA VAL A 64 1.65 23.43 12.59
C VAL A 64 0.31 22.70 12.51
N HIS A 65 -0.79 23.47 12.39
CA HIS A 65 -2.13 22.96 12.14
C HIS A 65 -2.39 22.88 10.63
N PHE A 66 -2.93 21.76 10.18
CA PHE A 66 -3.35 21.54 8.81
C PHE A 66 -4.86 21.73 8.71
N VAL A 67 -5.33 22.52 7.73
CA VAL A 67 -6.76 22.64 7.41
C VAL A 67 -7.16 21.42 6.56
N GLY A 68 -7.16 20.23 7.16
CA GLY A 68 -7.36 18.95 6.48
C GLY A 68 -6.47 17.83 7.03
N SER A 69 -6.24 16.79 6.23
CA SER A 69 -5.30 15.72 6.56
C SER A 69 -3.89 16.09 6.13
N ALA A 70 -2.87 15.78 6.93
CA ALA A 70 -1.47 15.98 6.56
C ALA A 70 -1.10 15.27 5.23
N ALA A 71 -1.81 14.20 4.88
CA ALA A 71 -1.68 13.50 3.60
C ALA A 71 -1.98 14.38 2.37
N ASP A 72 -2.85 15.40 2.49
CA ASP A 72 -3.15 16.33 1.39
C ASP A 72 -1.99 17.27 1.07
N PHE A 73 -1.12 17.50 2.06
CA PHE A 73 0.04 18.38 1.97
C PHE A 73 1.35 17.62 1.75
N ALA A 74 1.29 16.29 1.70
CA ALA A 74 2.44 15.46 1.41
C ALA A 74 2.92 15.74 -0.02
N PRO A 75 4.24 15.96 -0.25
CA PRO A 75 4.76 16.09 -1.59
C PRO A 75 4.54 14.77 -2.33
N ARG A 76 3.52 14.73 -3.20
CA ARG A 76 3.28 13.56 -4.05
C ARG A 76 4.50 13.42 -4.95
N PRO A 77 5.20 12.26 -4.96
CA PRO A 77 6.31 12.05 -5.88
C PRO A 77 5.77 12.20 -7.30
N LYS A 78 6.11 13.31 -7.96
CA LYS A 78 5.44 13.77 -9.19
C LYS A 78 5.74 12.89 -10.41
N MET A 79 6.59 11.87 -10.27
CA MET A 79 6.78 10.83 -11.29
C MET A 79 7.10 9.48 -10.64
N SER A 80 6.39 8.45 -11.09
CA SER A 80 6.73 7.05 -10.80
C SER A 80 8.19 6.81 -11.18
N LEU A 81 8.94 6.17 -10.29
CA LEU A 81 10.33 5.75 -10.51
C LEU A 81 10.46 4.95 -11.82
N HIS A 82 9.41 4.20 -12.17
CA HIS A 82 9.29 3.47 -13.43
C HIS A 82 9.28 4.39 -14.66
N ALA A 83 8.57 5.52 -14.61
CA ALA A 83 8.56 6.49 -15.70
C ALA A 83 9.95 7.12 -15.92
N LYS A 84 10.69 7.38 -14.83
CA LYS A 84 12.08 7.85 -14.91
C LYS A 84 12.99 6.80 -15.53
N CYS A 85 12.88 5.54 -15.12
CA CYS A 85 13.65 4.44 -15.70
C CYS A 85 13.33 4.24 -17.19
N ILE A 86 12.05 4.30 -17.59
CA ILE A 86 11.65 4.20 -19.00
C ILE A 86 12.26 5.33 -19.82
N VAL A 87 12.15 6.58 -19.38
CA VAL A 87 12.72 7.73 -20.10
C VAL A 87 14.25 7.63 -20.22
N ALA A 88 14.93 7.21 -19.15
CA ALA A 88 16.38 7.00 -19.18
C ALA A 88 16.77 5.90 -20.16
N LEU A 89 16.08 4.76 -20.14
CA LEU A 89 16.34 3.64 -21.06
C LEU A 89 16.08 4.02 -22.52
N VAL A 90 14.96 4.69 -22.81
CA VAL A 90 14.63 5.16 -24.17
C VAL A 90 15.70 6.12 -24.68
N THR A 91 16.12 7.08 -23.85
CA THR A 91 17.20 8.02 -24.21
C THR A 91 18.52 7.27 -24.48
N LEU A 92 18.88 6.30 -23.64
CA LEU A 92 20.10 5.52 -23.82
C LEU A 92 20.07 4.66 -25.09
N VAL A 93 18.92 4.06 -25.41
CA VAL A 93 18.73 3.29 -26.66
C VAL A 93 18.83 4.19 -27.89
N LEU A 94 18.19 5.37 -27.87
CA LEU A 94 18.28 6.34 -28.97
C LEU A 94 19.71 6.83 -29.17
N LEU A 95 20.44 7.08 -28.08
CA LEU A 95 21.84 7.49 -28.12
C LEU A 95 22.72 6.36 -28.65
N TYR A 96 22.46 5.11 -28.26
CA TYR A 96 23.18 3.94 -28.77
C TYR A 96 22.90 3.70 -30.26
N MET A 97 21.65 3.84 -30.71
CA MET A 97 21.31 3.72 -32.13
C MET A 97 21.86 4.87 -32.96
N GLY A 98 21.79 6.11 -32.49
CA GLY A 98 22.37 7.27 -33.18
C GLY A 98 23.91 7.23 -33.21
N PHE A 99 24.54 6.72 -32.15
CA PHE A 99 25.99 6.52 -32.11
C PHE A 99 26.44 5.39 -33.05
N SER A 100 25.61 4.36 -33.23
CA SER A 100 25.86 3.30 -34.21
C SER A 100 25.81 3.83 -35.65
N ASP A 101 24.95 4.82 -35.93
CA ASP A 101 24.85 5.49 -37.24
C ASP A 101 26.11 6.36 -37.53
N ASP A 102 26.66 7.03 -36.52
CA ASP A 102 27.87 7.85 -36.66
C ASP A 102 29.15 7.00 -36.91
N ILE A 103 29.25 5.82 -36.28
CA ILE A 103 30.36 4.88 -36.52
C ILE A 103 30.36 4.33 -37.95
N ALA A 104 29.18 4.08 -38.54
CA ALA A 104 29.08 3.62 -39.92
C ALA A 104 29.59 4.67 -40.93
N ARG A 105 29.50 5.95 -40.56
CA ARG A 105 29.94 7.07 -41.41
C ARG A 105 31.45 7.36 -41.32
N TRP A 106 32.14 6.86 -40.31
CA TRP A 106 33.60 6.97 -40.15
C TRP A 106 34.38 5.82 -40.83
N TRP A 107 33.67 4.79 -41.30
CA TRP A 107 34.27 3.64 -42.00
C TRP A 107 34.14 3.70 -43.54
N TRP A 108 33.69 4.83 -44.09
CA TRP A 108 33.70 5.11 -45.54
C TRP A 108 34.36 6.46 -45.81
#